data_AF-A0A6G0IZV6-F1
#
_entry.id   AF-A0A6G0IZV6-F1
#
_cell.length_a   1.000
_cell.length_b   1.000
_cell.length_c   1.000
_cell.angle_alpha   90.00
_cell.angle_beta   90.00
_cell.angle_gamma   90.00
#
_symmetry.space_group_name_H-M   'P 1'
#
loop_
_entity.id
_entity.type
_entity.pdbx_description
1 polymer ?
#
loop_
_entity_poly.entity_id
_entity_poly.type
_entity_poly.pdbx_seq_one_letter_code
_entity_poly.pdbx_strand_id
1 'polypeptide(L)'
;MAAGLEKTTTSSADNEELAVLVKQAVAEAIKEAIPTLVEDVVSQLTDKTQALVDAQVVVFRGEMVAIQAEISKCVDYMEKDENRVEEVDSRLSSSVSKLAEKHAQLEDKIADMEDRLRRDNIRVHGVPENAETLNVLVFLTDAIPRWFPNLGPVEIIRAHRLGALKEDANGRPVSRTIIFKLLRFTDRDRILKAARGAAVEMEGRPIRFTPDYSPHTFRRRLAFSEAMDALQKLNFRTFLLYPAKLKVMQGGVSHFFNTPREHRRILWAGLTAAKKMLALRWQPPHSLAWQQWANSFLEIVLMEWSVARMHGANHKTLQGWEAAHKLVKERVQHGRS
;
A
#
# COMPACT_ATOMS: atom_id res chain seq x y z
N MET A 1 -145.64 0.32 16.72
CA MET A 1 -145.56 -1.07 17.22
C MET A 1 -144.11 -1.40 17.48
N ALA A 2 -143.87 -2.06 18.60
CA ALA A 2 -142.56 -2.33 19.20
C ALA A 2 -141.80 -3.49 18.52
N ALA A 3 -140.50 -3.54 18.83
CA ALA A 3 -139.59 -4.70 18.96
C ALA A 3 -138.25 -4.35 18.31
N GLY A 4 -137.08 -4.58 18.89
CA GLY A 4 -136.70 -5.33 20.08
C GLY A 4 -135.17 -5.44 20.05
N LEU A 5 -134.53 -5.35 21.21
CA LEU A 5 -133.08 -5.52 21.37
C LEU A 5 -132.65 -6.95 21.03
N GLU A 6 -131.46 -7.10 20.45
CA GLU A 6 -130.60 -8.25 20.75
C GLU A 6 -129.13 -7.81 20.79
N LYS A 7 -128.52 -7.98 21.97
CA LYS A 7 -127.06 -7.87 22.20
C LYS A 7 -126.50 -9.29 22.10
N THR A 8 -125.47 -9.49 21.29
CA THR A 8 -124.70 -10.74 21.28
C THR A 8 -123.20 -10.46 21.47
N THR A 9 -122.77 -10.78 22.69
CA THR A 9 -121.50 -11.42 23.06
C THR A 9 -120.66 -11.94 21.88
N THR A 10 -119.73 -11.12 21.41
CA THR A 10 -118.59 -11.45 20.53
C THR A 10 -117.45 -10.54 20.99
N SER A 11 -116.56 -11.05 21.84
CA SER A 11 -115.47 -10.21 22.40
C SER A 11 -114.26 -10.99 22.90
N SER A 12 -114.35 -12.31 23.15
CA SER A 12 -113.22 -13.10 23.67
C SER A 12 -112.38 -13.76 22.58
N ALA A 13 -112.99 -14.42 21.60
CA ALA A 13 -112.28 -15.08 20.49
C ALA A 13 -111.71 -14.06 19.50
N ASP A 14 -112.47 -13.00 19.25
CA ASP A 14 -112.06 -11.90 18.37
C ASP A 14 -110.85 -11.12 18.95
N ASN A 15 -110.74 -11.03 20.28
CA ASN A 15 -109.58 -10.42 20.96
C ASN A 15 -108.31 -11.28 20.84
N GLU A 16 -108.44 -12.61 20.81
CA GLU A 16 -107.31 -13.55 20.67
C GLU A 16 -106.77 -13.55 19.21
N GLU A 17 -107.67 -13.55 18.22
CA GLU A 17 -107.32 -13.40 16.80
C GLU A 17 -106.71 -12.02 16.50
N LEU A 18 -107.27 -10.96 17.09
CA LEU A 18 -106.71 -9.62 16.99
C LEU A 18 -105.31 -9.55 17.62
N ALA A 19 -105.07 -10.24 18.74
CA ALA A 19 -103.75 -10.31 19.37
C ALA A 19 -102.72 -11.07 18.51
N VAL A 20 -103.13 -12.11 17.78
CA VAL A 20 -102.27 -12.83 16.83
C VAL A 20 -101.94 -11.95 15.63
N LEU A 21 -102.93 -11.27 15.04
CA LEU A 21 -102.73 -10.34 13.92
C LEU A 21 -101.84 -9.16 14.30
N VAL A 22 -102.01 -8.59 15.51
CA VAL A 22 -101.15 -7.53 16.03
C VAL A 22 -99.73 -8.04 16.24
N LYS A 23 -99.53 -9.24 16.82
CA LYS A 23 -98.18 -9.83 16.95
C LYS A 23 -97.52 -10.08 15.59
N GLN A 24 -98.28 -10.49 14.57
CA GLN A 24 -97.77 -10.73 13.22
C GLN A 24 -97.44 -9.43 12.49
N ALA A 25 -98.29 -8.42 12.60
CA ALA A 25 -98.05 -7.08 12.06
C ALA A 25 -96.84 -6.41 12.73
N VAL A 26 -96.70 -6.56 14.06
CA VAL A 26 -95.54 -6.09 14.81
C VAL A 26 -94.28 -6.86 14.39
N ALA A 27 -94.36 -8.18 14.22
CA ALA A 27 -93.23 -8.99 13.77
C ALA A 27 -92.76 -8.60 12.36
N GLU A 28 -93.67 -8.38 11.41
CA GLU A 28 -93.30 -7.94 10.06
C GLU A 28 -92.80 -6.49 10.03
N ALA A 29 -93.41 -5.58 10.81
CA ALA A 29 -92.89 -4.22 10.97
C ALA A 29 -91.47 -4.22 11.54
N ILE A 30 -91.17 -5.09 12.52
CA ILE A 30 -89.82 -5.27 13.06
C ILE A 30 -88.87 -5.86 12.01
N LYS A 31 -89.34 -6.83 11.22
CA LYS A 31 -88.55 -7.51 10.18
C LYS A 31 -88.18 -6.59 9.02
N GLU A 32 -89.00 -5.58 8.70
CA GLU A 32 -88.66 -4.55 7.71
C GLU A 32 -87.89 -3.36 8.30
N ALA A 33 -88.16 -2.98 9.55
CA ALA A 33 -87.48 -1.85 10.22
C ALA A 33 -86.03 -2.17 10.64
N ILE A 34 -85.72 -3.42 11.01
CA ILE A 34 -84.36 -3.80 11.41
C ILE A 34 -83.36 -3.68 10.24
N PRO A 35 -83.60 -4.25 9.04
CA PRO A 35 -82.68 -4.13 7.91
C PRO A 35 -82.45 -2.68 7.50
N THR A 36 -83.51 -1.88 7.43
CA THR A 36 -83.43 -0.46 7.08
C THR A 36 -82.64 0.35 8.11
N LEU A 37 -82.84 0.10 9.40
CA LEU A 37 -82.04 0.71 10.47
C LEU A 37 -80.57 0.28 10.40
N VAL A 38 -80.30 -1.01 10.13
CA VAL A 38 -78.93 -1.54 9.97
C VAL A 38 -78.24 -0.89 8.78
N GLU A 39 -78.93 -0.76 7.64
CA GLU A 39 -78.40 -0.16 6.43
C GLU A 39 -78.09 1.33 6.62
N ASP A 40 -78.96 2.06 7.30
CA ASP A 40 -78.76 3.49 7.62
C ASP A 40 -77.59 3.69 8.62
N VAL A 41 -77.51 2.86 9.66
CA VAL A 41 -76.39 2.90 10.62
C VAL A 41 -75.07 2.52 9.97
N VAL A 42 -75.06 1.49 9.11
CA VAL A 42 -73.89 1.09 8.33
C VAL A 42 -73.47 2.25 7.43
N SER A 43 -74.39 2.85 6.67
CA SER A 43 -74.12 3.99 5.79
C SER A 43 -73.49 5.16 6.56
N GLN A 44 -74.09 5.56 7.67
CA GLN A 44 -73.56 6.66 8.51
C GLN A 44 -72.18 6.34 9.10
N LEU A 45 -71.94 5.08 9.49
CA LEU A 45 -70.63 4.63 9.98
C LEU A 45 -69.59 4.65 8.86
N THR A 46 -69.92 4.19 7.65
CA THR A 46 -69.04 4.28 6.47
C THR A 46 -68.71 5.74 6.12
N ASP A 47 -69.70 6.64 6.11
CA ASP A 47 -69.46 8.05 5.79
C ASP A 47 -68.56 8.72 6.83
N LYS A 48 -68.80 8.47 8.12
CA LYS A 48 -67.96 9.00 9.21
C LYS A 48 -66.54 8.42 9.17
N THR A 49 -66.39 7.13 8.89
CA THR A 49 -65.06 6.51 8.76
C THR A 49 -64.33 7.02 7.54
N GLN A 50 -65.00 7.18 6.39
CA GLN A 50 -64.42 7.75 5.19
C GLN A 50 -63.94 9.18 5.42
N ALA A 51 -64.77 10.04 6.05
CA ALA A 51 -64.39 11.40 6.38
C ALA A 51 -63.20 11.48 7.34
N LEU A 52 -63.13 10.57 8.33
CA LEU A 52 -61.98 10.44 9.23
C LEU A 52 -60.70 10.05 8.49
N VAL A 53 -60.80 9.06 7.59
CA VAL A 53 -59.68 8.61 6.75
C VAL A 53 -59.20 9.73 5.83
N ASP A 54 -60.11 10.44 5.16
CA ASP A 54 -59.77 11.54 4.27
C ASP A 54 -59.06 12.68 5.03
N ALA A 55 -59.56 13.04 6.22
CA ALA A 55 -58.92 14.04 7.08
C ALA A 55 -57.51 13.62 7.50
N GLN A 56 -57.31 12.36 7.91
CA GLN A 56 -56.00 11.84 8.26
C GLN A 56 -55.05 11.81 7.06
N VAL A 57 -55.52 11.37 5.89
CA VAL A 57 -54.72 11.35 4.65
C VAL A 57 -54.25 12.74 4.26
N VAL A 58 -55.08 13.78 4.44
CA VAL A 58 -54.68 15.17 4.19
C VAL A 58 -53.56 15.61 5.13
N VAL A 59 -53.66 15.31 6.43
CA VAL A 59 -52.62 15.64 7.42
C VAL A 59 -51.32 14.93 7.07
N PHE A 60 -51.36 13.61 6.84
CA PHE A 60 -50.18 12.82 6.47
C PHE A 60 -49.53 13.33 5.18
N ARG A 61 -50.33 13.72 4.18
CA ARG A 61 -49.80 14.28 2.92
C ARG A 61 -49.08 15.61 3.16
N GLY A 62 -49.62 16.47 4.04
CA GLY A 62 -48.97 17.72 4.43
C GLY A 62 -47.62 17.49 5.10
N GLU A 63 -47.58 16.58 6.08
CA GLU A 63 -46.33 16.19 6.75
C GLU A 63 -45.32 15.57 5.79
N MET A 64 -45.76 14.68 4.88
CA MET A 64 -44.91 14.08 3.86
C MET A 64 -44.26 15.13 2.94
N VAL A 65 -45.02 16.15 2.52
CA VAL A 65 -44.48 17.25 1.70
C VAL A 65 -43.46 18.08 2.49
N ALA A 66 -43.73 18.36 3.76
CA ALA A 66 -42.79 19.08 4.62
C ALA A 66 -41.48 18.28 4.81
N ILE A 67 -41.57 16.99 5.08
CA ILE A 67 -40.42 16.08 5.18
C ILE A 67 -39.65 16.04 3.85
N GLN A 68 -40.34 15.94 2.71
CA GLN A 68 -39.69 15.92 1.40
C GLN A 68 -38.93 17.23 1.11
N ALA A 69 -39.47 18.38 1.54
CA ALA A 69 -38.79 19.67 1.41
C ALA A 69 -37.52 19.75 2.27
N GLU A 70 -37.57 19.28 3.52
CA GLU A 70 -36.38 19.23 4.39
C GLU A 70 -35.33 18.23 3.91
N ILE A 71 -35.75 17.05 3.41
CA ILE A 71 -34.84 16.09 2.79
C ILE A 71 -34.15 16.71 1.57
N SER A 72 -34.89 17.42 0.71
CA SER A 72 -34.31 18.07 -0.47
C SER A 72 -33.23 19.09 -0.07
N LYS A 73 -33.50 19.94 0.94
CA LYS A 73 -32.49 20.86 1.46
C LYS A 73 -31.27 20.12 2.03
N CYS A 74 -31.49 19.04 2.77
CA CYS A 74 -30.42 18.22 3.33
C CYS A 74 -29.51 17.66 2.23
N VAL A 75 -30.10 17.12 1.16
CA VAL A 75 -29.36 16.62 -0.01
C VAL A 75 -28.54 17.73 -0.66
N ASP A 76 -29.10 18.93 -0.86
CA ASP A 76 -28.37 20.06 -1.43
C ASP A 76 -27.16 20.48 -0.56
N TYR A 77 -27.30 20.44 0.77
CA TYR A 77 -26.18 20.72 1.68
C TYR A 77 -25.13 19.62 1.65
N MET A 78 -25.56 18.35 1.62
CA MET A 78 -24.66 17.22 1.52
C MET A 78 -23.83 17.27 0.24
N GLU A 79 -24.45 17.59 -0.91
CA GLU A 79 -23.75 17.73 -2.19
C GLU A 79 -22.73 18.89 -2.14
N LYS A 80 -23.08 20.02 -1.53
CA LYS A 80 -22.14 21.15 -1.36
C LYS A 80 -20.95 20.77 -0.48
N ASP A 81 -21.20 20.09 0.64
CA ASP A 81 -20.13 19.68 1.54
C ASP A 81 -19.26 18.58 0.92
N GLU A 82 -19.83 17.64 0.16
CA GLU A 82 -19.08 16.63 -0.60
C GLU A 82 -18.12 17.28 -1.60
N ASN A 83 -18.61 18.23 -2.40
CA ASN A 83 -17.79 19.00 -3.33
C ASN A 83 -16.66 19.77 -2.62
N ARG A 84 -16.95 20.37 -1.46
CA ARG A 84 -15.93 21.09 -0.66
C ARG A 84 -14.88 20.13 -0.09
N VAL A 85 -15.31 18.95 0.37
CA VAL A 85 -14.40 17.92 0.88
C VAL A 85 -13.50 17.42 -0.24
N GLU A 86 -14.02 17.18 -1.44
CA GLU A 86 -13.23 16.75 -2.60
C GLU A 86 -12.20 17.82 -3.02
N GLU A 87 -12.59 19.10 -3.02
CA GLU A 87 -11.65 20.19 -3.29
C GLU A 87 -10.53 20.25 -2.24
N VAL A 88 -10.87 20.14 -0.96
CA VAL A 88 -9.88 20.15 0.13
C VAL A 88 -8.95 18.95 0.05
N ASP A 89 -9.49 17.75 -0.22
CA ASP A 89 -8.70 16.52 -0.31
C ASP A 89 -7.71 16.59 -1.49
N SER A 90 -8.17 17.02 -2.66
CA SER A 90 -7.30 17.19 -3.84
C SER A 90 -6.18 18.21 -3.59
N ARG A 91 -6.49 19.34 -2.95
CA ARG A 91 -5.51 20.36 -2.57
C ARG A 91 -4.53 19.84 -1.53
N LEU A 92 -5.00 19.12 -0.51
CA LEU A 92 -4.18 18.55 0.54
C LEU A 92 -3.24 17.48 -0.05
N SER A 93 -3.76 16.56 -0.84
CA SER A 93 -3.00 15.52 -1.54
C SER A 93 -1.88 16.13 -2.40
N SER A 94 -2.20 17.17 -3.18
CA SER A 94 -1.19 17.87 -3.99
C SER A 94 -0.12 18.56 -3.14
N SER A 95 -0.50 19.12 -2.00
CA SER A 95 0.40 19.83 -1.08
C SER A 95 1.32 18.86 -0.35
N VAL A 96 0.77 17.74 0.14
CA VAL A 96 1.53 16.65 0.77
C VAL A 96 2.53 16.06 -0.21
N SER A 97 2.13 15.81 -1.46
CA SER A 97 3.03 15.31 -2.51
C SER A 97 4.20 16.28 -2.77
N LYS A 98 3.91 17.57 -2.96
CA LYS A 98 4.95 18.61 -3.15
C LYS A 98 5.87 18.73 -1.94
N LEU A 99 5.34 18.61 -0.73
CA LEU A 99 6.12 18.70 0.50
C LEU A 99 7.03 17.48 0.66
N ALA A 100 6.53 16.28 0.38
CA ALA A 100 7.33 15.05 0.38
C ALA A 100 8.48 15.11 -0.64
N GLU A 101 8.21 15.64 -1.84
CA GLU A 101 9.25 15.84 -2.85
C GLU A 101 10.33 16.83 -2.37
N LYS A 102 9.92 18.00 -1.86
CA LYS A 102 10.86 18.99 -1.33
C LYS A 102 11.66 18.46 -0.15
N HIS A 103 11.03 17.69 0.75
CA HIS A 103 11.71 17.06 1.87
C HIS A 103 12.80 16.11 1.38
N ALA A 104 12.48 15.22 0.43
CA ALA A 104 13.45 14.31 -0.16
C ALA A 104 14.61 15.05 -0.85
N GLN A 105 14.31 16.13 -1.59
CA GLN A 105 15.34 16.97 -2.22
C GLN A 105 16.26 17.65 -1.19
N LEU A 106 15.70 18.14 -0.08
CA LEU A 106 16.47 18.77 1.00
C LEU A 106 17.34 17.75 1.74
N GLU A 107 16.81 16.56 2.03
CA GLU A 107 17.58 15.47 2.65
C GLU A 107 18.78 15.09 1.78
N ASP A 108 18.57 14.90 0.47
CA ASP A 108 19.65 14.57 -0.46
C ASP A 108 20.68 15.71 -0.58
N LYS A 109 20.23 16.98 -0.57
CA LYS A 109 21.13 18.14 -0.60
C LYS A 109 21.96 18.27 0.67
N ILE A 110 21.35 18.08 1.84
CA ILE A 110 22.05 18.09 3.13
C ILE A 110 23.08 16.96 3.18
N ALA A 111 22.68 15.75 2.79
CA ALA A 111 23.58 14.60 2.74
C ALA A 111 24.79 14.83 1.82
N ASP A 112 24.56 15.39 0.63
CA ASP A 112 25.63 15.71 -0.32
C ASP A 112 26.58 16.80 0.21
N MET A 113 26.05 17.82 0.89
CA MET A 113 26.88 18.83 1.57
C MET A 113 27.73 18.20 2.69
N GLU A 114 27.13 17.38 3.55
CA GLU A 114 27.85 16.68 4.62
C GLU A 114 28.94 15.76 4.05
N ASP A 115 28.62 14.99 3.02
CA ASP A 115 29.56 14.05 2.38
C ASP A 115 30.74 14.78 1.73
N ARG A 116 30.52 15.96 1.14
CA ARG A 116 31.62 16.80 0.64
C ARG A 116 32.55 17.27 1.74
N LEU A 117 32.01 17.70 2.89
CA LEU A 117 32.80 18.13 4.04
C LEU A 117 33.60 16.98 4.68
N ARG A 118 33.06 15.75 4.60
CA ARG A 118 33.65 14.52 5.14
C ARG A 118 34.53 13.77 4.14
N ARG A 119 34.66 14.24 2.90
CA ARG A 119 35.33 13.52 1.80
C ARG A 119 36.79 13.16 2.09
N ASP A 120 37.49 13.93 2.92
CA ASP A 120 38.89 13.66 3.29
C ASP A 120 39.04 12.85 4.58
N ASN A 121 37.93 12.49 5.21
CA ASN A 121 37.94 11.79 6.49
C ASN A 121 37.97 10.26 6.28
N ILE A 122 38.67 9.57 7.19
CA ILE A 122 38.66 8.11 7.31
C ILE A 122 38.27 7.75 8.74
N ARG A 123 37.48 6.68 8.87
CA ARG A 123 37.19 6.00 10.13
C ARG A 123 37.99 4.70 10.23
N VAL A 124 38.68 4.52 11.35
CA VAL A 124 39.44 3.32 11.69
C VAL A 124 38.76 2.63 12.86
N HIS A 125 38.51 1.33 12.69
CA HIS A 125 37.88 0.48 13.69
C HIS A 125 38.84 -0.60 14.16
N GLY A 126 38.72 -1.03 15.42
CA GLY A 126 39.47 -2.16 15.94
C GLY A 126 40.83 -1.82 16.57
N VAL A 127 41.14 -0.53 16.75
CA VAL A 127 42.35 -0.08 17.47
C VAL A 127 42.09 -0.12 18.99
N PRO A 128 42.71 -1.02 19.78
CA PRO A 128 42.60 -1.04 21.24
C PRO A 128 42.69 0.35 21.86
N GLU A 129 41.91 0.60 22.91
CA GLU A 129 42.06 1.82 23.71
C GLU A 129 43.45 1.86 24.35
N ASN A 130 44.02 3.05 24.47
CA ASN A 130 45.36 3.30 25.04
C ASN A 130 46.54 2.70 24.25
N ALA A 131 46.31 2.13 23.06
CA ALA A 131 47.40 1.79 22.14
C ALA A 131 48.13 3.04 21.64
N GLU A 132 47.47 4.21 21.67
CA GLU A 132 48.09 5.47 21.32
C GLU A 132 48.85 6.00 22.54
N THR A 133 50.18 5.90 22.52
CA THR A 133 51.03 6.23 23.68
C THR A 133 50.86 7.68 24.15
N LEU A 134 50.66 8.61 23.23
CA LEU A 134 50.60 10.07 23.48
C LEU A 134 49.36 10.69 22.84
N ASN A 135 49.30 10.66 21.51
CA ASN A 135 48.23 11.29 20.73
C ASN A 135 47.90 10.39 19.53
N VAL A 136 46.60 10.27 19.23
CA VAL A 136 46.06 9.56 18.07
C VAL A 136 46.71 10.02 16.76
N LEU A 137 46.99 11.32 16.62
CA LEU A 137 47.64 11.85 15.42
C LEU A 137 49.06 11.31 15.25
N VAL A 138 49.86 11.31 16.32
CA VAL A 138 51.24 10.80 16.30
C VAL A 138 51.23 9.31 16.02
N PHE A 139 50.34 8.58 16.70
CA PHE A 139 50.14 7.15 16.47
C PHE A 139 49.82 6.85 15.00
N LEU A 140 48.85 7.53 14.38
CA LEU A 140 48.49 7.28 12.98
C LEU A 140 49.57 7.70 11.99
N THR A 141 50.32 8.77 12.30
CA THR A 141 51.41 9.24 11.43
C THR A 141 52.52 8.19 11.32
N ASP A 142 52.80 7.48 12.40
CA ASP A 142 53.78 6.39 12.42
C ASP A 142 53.17 5.05 11.95
N ALA A 143 51.92 4.76 12.30
CA ALA A 143 51.28 3.49 11.98
C ALA A 143 50.90 3.33 10.50
N ILE A 144 50.42 4.40 9.83
CA ILE A 144 49.96 4.32 8.44
C ILE A 144 51.08 3.88 7.48
N PRO A 145 52.30 4.47 7.52
CA PRO A 145 53.41 3.99 6.71
C PRO A 145 53.82 2.55 7.01
N ARG A 146 53.74 2.12 8.28
CA ARG A 146 54.04 0.73 8.68
C ARG A 146 53.01 -0.26 8.13
N TRP A 147 51.72 0.10 8.18
CA TRP A 147 50.65 -0.73 7.64
C TRP A 147 50.59 -0.72 6.11
N PHE A 148 50.97 0.40 5.49
CA PHE A 148 50.94 0.59 4.04
C PHE A 148 52.26 1.19 3.52
N PRO A 149 53.34 0.40 3.39
CA PRO A 149 54.67 0.91 3.03
C PRO A 149 54.74 1.59 1.66
N ASN A 150 53.92 1.15 0.70
CA ASN A 150 53.92 1.65 -0.69
C ASN A 150 53.02 2.87 -0.91
N LEU A 151 52.50 3.48 0.15
CA LEU A 151 51.51 4.55 0.06
C LEU A 151 52.14 5.91 -0.30
N GLY A 152 53.42 6.12 0.03
CA GLY A 152 54.08 7.42 -0.04
C GLY A 152 53.70 8.35 1.13
N PRO A 153 54.18 9.61 1.13
CA PRO A 153 53.92 10.54 2.22
C PRO A 153 52.43 10.92 2.31
N VAL A 154 51.94 11.04 3.55
CA VAL A 154 50.55 11.39 3.85
C VAL A 154 50.52 12.43 4.96
N GLU A 155 49.67 13.45 4.79
CA GLU A 155 49.50 14.53 5.74
C GLU A 155 48.14 14.41 6.44
N ILE A 156 48.18 14.21 7.75
CA ILE A 156 47.00 14.13 8.63
C ILE A 156 46.82 15.48 9.32
N ILE A 157 45.68 16.14 9.08
CA ILE A 157 45.37 17.45 9.70
C ILE A 157 44.95 17.27 11.15
N ARG A 158 44.07 16.29 11.41
CA ARG A 158 43.51 16.03 12.75
C ARG A 158 43.13 14.57 12.89
N ALA A 159 43.24 14.03 14.11
CA ALA A 159 42.81 12.69 14.46
C ALA A 159 42.30 12.66 15.91
N HIS A 160 41.22 11.92 16.17
CA HIS A 160 40.67 11.72 17.51
C HIS A 160 39.76 10.49 17.57
N ARG A 161 39.47 10.00 18.78
CA ARG A 161 38.48 8.95 19.02
C ARG A 161 37.07 9.53 19.04
N LEU A 162 36.11 8.79 18.51
CA LEU A 162 34.69 9.14 18.48
C LEU A 162 33.95 8.57 19.69
N GLY A 163 33.14 9.40 20.32
CA GLY A 163 32.21 9.00 21.39
C GLY A 163 32.86 8.80 22.77
N ALA A 164 32.00 8.54 23.74
CA ALA A 164 32.40 8.26 25.12
C ALA A 164 33.03 6.86 25.26
N LEU A 165 33.93 6.72 26.25
CA LEU A 165 34.46 5.41 26.64
C LEU A 165 33.31 4.49 27.05
N LYS A 166 33.38 3.23 26.62
CA LYS A 166 32.40 2.20 26.98
C LYS A 166 33.15 0.95 27.40
N GLU A 167 32.56 0.21 28.31
CA GLU A 167 33.05 -1.09 28.76
C GLU A 167 32.15 -2.21 28.23
N ASP A 168 32.73 -3.38 27.98
CA ASP A 168 31.99 -4.60 27.66
C ASP A 168 31.43 -5.25 28.93
N ALA A 169 30.70 -6.36 28.77
CA ALA A 169 30.11 -7.09 29.90
C ALA A 169 31.15 -7.62 30.91
N ASN A 170 32.43 -7.67 30.53
CA ASN A 170 33.54 -8.12 31.36
C ASN A 170 34.36 -6.93 31.93
N GLY A 171 33.84 -5.70 31.83
CA GLY A 171 34.52 -4.48 32.30
C GLY A 171 35.73 -4.07 31.45
N ARG A 172 35.90 -4.63 30.25
CA ARG A 172 37.02 -4.29 29.36
C ARG A 172 36.64 -3.13 28.45
N PRO A 173 37.54 -2.17 28.18
CA PRO A 173 37.23 -1.04 27.34
C PRO A 173 36.96 -1.49 25.89
N VAL A 174 35.82 -1.07 25.35
CA VAL A 174 35.46 -1.27 23.94
C VAL A 174 36.24 -0.28 23.09
N SER A 175 36.92 -0.79 22.06
CA SER A 175 37.64 0.02 21.08
C SER A 175 36.71 1.03 20.41
N ARG A 176 36.92 2.33 20.66
CA ARG A 176 36.23 3.40 19.94
C ARG A 176 36.79 3.57 18.53
N THR A 177 35.91 3.95 17.61
CA THR A 177 36.32 4.33 16.26
C THR A 177 37.19 5.58 16.32
N ILE A 178 38.34 5.54 15.67
CA ILE A 178 39.16 6.72 15.42
C ILE A 178 38.69 7.36 14.12
N ILE A 179 38.54 8.68 14.11
CA ILE A 179 38.35 9.46 12.89
C ILE A 179 39.54 10.38 12.68
N PHE A 180 40.03 10.44 11.44
CA PHE A 180 41.07 11.40 11.07
C PHE A 180 40.76 12.04 9.73
N LYS A 181 41.20 13.29 9.57
CA LYS A 181 41.06 14.08 8.34
C LYS A 181 42.42 14.24 7.69
N LEU A 182 42.46 13.96 6.40
CA LEU A 182 43.63 14.12 5.54
C LEU A 182 43.62 15.48 4.87
N LEU A 183 44.79 15.95 4.45
CA LEU A 183 44.90 17.18 3.66
C LEU A 183 44.29 17.04 2.26
N ARG A 184 44.44 15.86 1.64
CA ARG A 184 44.00 15.60 0.26
C ARG A 184 43.09 14.38 0.19
N PHE A 185 41.96 14.50 -0.52
CA PHE A 185 41.06 13.36 -0.77
C PHE A 185 41.74 12.22 -1.55
N THR A 186 42.76 12.52 -2.35
CA THR A 186 43.53 11.51 -3.09
C THR A 186 44.28 10.58 -2.15
N ASP A 187 44.81 11.11 -1.05
CA ASP A 187 45.53 10.34 -0.04
C ASP A 187 44.54 9.45 0.70
N ARG A 188 43.33 9.96 0.94
CA ARG A 188 42.21 9.19 1.48
C ARG A 188 41.90 7.97 0.61
N ASP A 189 41.73 8.17 -0.70
CA ASP A 189 41.38 7.09 -1.63
C ASP A 189 42.52 6.07 -1.77
N ARG A 190 43.78 6.52 -1.74
CA ARG A 190 44.94 5.63 -1.71
C ARG A 190 44.94 4.73 -0.47
N ILE A 191 44.73 5.30 0.72
CA ILE A 191 44.66 4.52 1.99
C ILE A 191 43.54 3.50 1.92
N LEU A 192 42.32 3.92 1.55
CA LEU A 192 41.18 3.00 1.47
C LEU A 192 41.38 1.92 0.41
N LYS A 193 42.12 2.20 -0.68
CA LYS A 193 42.48 1.19 -1.68
C LYS A 193 43.49 0.19 -1.12
N ALA A 194 44.53 0.66 -0.43
CA ALA A 194 45.53 -0.20 0.20
C ALA A 194 44.89 -1.11 1.27
N ALA A 195 44.03 -0.55 2.13
CA ALA A 195 43.31 -1.29 3.17
C ALA A 195 42.32 -2.35 2.64
N ARG A 196 41.88 -2.26 1.38
CA ARG A 196 41.08 -3.31 0.74
C ARG A 196 41.95 -4.46 0.21
N GLY A 197 43.22 -4.20 -0.09
CA GLY A 197 44.15 -5.19 -0.65
C GLY A 197 45.00 -5.90 0.41
N ALA A 198 45.20 -5.28 1.57
CA ALA A 198 45.99 -5.83 2.67
C ALA A 198 45.17 -5.84 3.97
N ALA A 199 45.14 -7.00 4.64
CA ALA A 199 44.62 -7.09 6.00
C ALA A 199 45.61 -6.43 6.96
N VAL A 200 45.10 -5.54 7.81
CA VAL A 200 45.88 -4.90 8.88
C VAL A 200 45.40 -5.47 10.19
N GLU A 201 46.33 -5.92 11.03
CA GLU A 201 46.03 -6.49 12.34
C GLU A 201 46.91 -5.85 13.41
N MET A 202 46.37 -5.74 14.62
CA MET A 202 47.11 -5.28 15.80
C MET A 202 46.65 -6.10 16.99
N GLU A 203 47.59 -6.69 17.74
CA GLU A 203 47.30 -7.58 18.88
C GLU A 203 46.33 -8.73 18.51
N GLY A 204 46.45 -9.26 17.30
CA GLY A 204 45.57 -10.31 16.78
C GLY A 204 44.14 -9.86 16.47
N ARG A 205 43.85 -8.54 16.49
CA ARG A 205 42.56 -7.97 16.11
C ARG A 205 42.63 -7.28 14.74
N PRO A 206 41.66 -7.50 13.84
CA PRO A 206 41.66 -6.84 12.54
C PRO A 206 41.31 -5.36 12.67
N ILE A 207 42.12 -4.52 12.03
CA ILE A 207 41.88 -3.08 11.89
C ILE A 207 41.17 -2.84 10.56
N ARG A 208 40.02 -2.19 10.61
CA ARG A 208 39.21 -1.88 9.41
C ARG A 208 39.18 -0.39 9.13
N PHE A 209 39.50 -0.03 7.89
CA PHE A 209 39.40 1.33 7.37
C PHE A 209 38.12 1.51 6.57
N THR A 210 37.36 2.55 6.87
CA THR A 210 36.11 2.89 6.17
C THR A 210 36.03 4.37 5.86
N PRO A 211 35.43 4.77 4.74
CA PRO A 211 35.12 6.17 4.47
C PRO A 211 34.10 6.72 5.49
N ASP A 212 34.22 8.00 5.80
CA ASP A 212 33.25 8.73 6.64
C ASP A 212 32.13 9.32 5.77
N TYR A 213 30.94 8.73 5.81
CA TYR A 213 29.76 9.23 5.12
C TYR A 213 28.78 9.91 6.10
N SER A 214 27.89 10.73 5.56
CA SER A 214 26.68 11.21 6.22
C SER A 214 25.82 10.03 6.70
N PRO A 215 25.02 10.19 7.78
CA PRO A 215 24.12 9.14 8.24
C PRO A 215 23.13 8.68 7.15
N HIS A 216 22.65 9.62 6.32
CA HIS A 216 21.75 9.33 5.21
C HIS A 216 22.41 8.42 4.16
N THR A 217 23.58 8.81 3.66
CA THR A 217 24.34 8.02 2.68
C THR A 217 24.76 6.68 3.26
N PHE A 218 25.15 6.63 4.53
CA PHE A 218 25.48 5.37 5.22
C PHE A 218 24.28 4.41 5.25
N ARG A 219 23.09 4.87 5.65
CA ARG A 219 21.87 4.04 5.65
C ARG A 219 21.50 3.53 4.25
N ARG A 220 21.56 4.40 3.24
CA ARG A 220 21.32 4.01 1.84
C ARG A 220 22.29 2.94 1.36
N ARG A 221 23.57 3.07 1.71
CA ARG A 221 24.59 2.07 1.40
C ARG A 221 24.39 0.75 2.13
N LEU A 222 24.04 0.81 3.42
CA LEU A 222 23.77 -0.37 4.25
C LEU A 222 22.61 -1.21 3.70
N ALA A 223 21.61 -0.55 3.12
CA ALA A 223 20.49 -1.24 2.48
C ALA A 223 20.90 -2.13 1.28
N PHE A 224 22.09 -1.94 0.71
CA PHE A 224 22.65 -2.82 -0.33
C PHE A 224 23.51 -3.97 0.21
N SER A 225 23.75 -4.07 1.52
CA SER A 225 24.65 -5.10 2.06
C SER A 225 24.15 -6.52 1.76
N GLU A 226 22.89 -6.82 2.09
CA GLU A 226 22.27 -8.12 1.84
C GLU A 226 22.29 -8.48 0.33
N ALA A 227 22.04 -7.47 -0.52
CA ALA A 227 22.08 -7.57 -1.97
C ALA A 227 23.46 -8.01 -2.47
N MET A 228 24.49 -7.34 -1.98
CA MET A 228 25.87 -7.58 -2.37
C MET A 228 26.31 -8.97 -1.92
N ASP A 229 25.97 -9.35 -0.69
CA ASP A 229 26.33 -10.67 -0.16
C ASP A 229 25.70 -11.79 -0.99
N ALA A 230 24.43 -11.65 -1.37
CA ALA A 230 23.73 -12.61 -2.22
C ALA A 230 24.37 -12.70 -3.62
N LEU A 231 24.69 -11.57 -4.24
CA LEU A 231 25.32 -11.52 -5.57
C LEU A 231 26.76 -12.06 -5.56
N GLN A 232 27.54 -11.76 -4.53
CA GLN A 232 28.90 -12.27 -4.37
C GLN A 232 28.91 -13.80 -4.21
N LYS A 233 27.95 -14.37 -3.47
CA LYS A 233 27.75 -15.83 -3.38
C LYS A 233 27.44 -16.48 -4.72
N LEU A 234 26.88 -15.72 -5.66
CA LEU A 234 26.60 -16.15 -7.04
C LEU A 234 27.76 -15.81 -8.01
N ASN A 235 28.95 -15.52 -7.50
CA ASN A 235 30.16 -15.19 -8.26
C ASN A 235 30.06 -13.90 -9.09
N PHE A 236 29.16 -12.97 -8.76
CA PHE A 236 29.18 -11.63 -9.32
C PHE A 236 30.19 -10.74 -8.59
N ARG A 237 30.96 -9.95 -9.34
CA ARG A 237 31.79 -8.90 -8.74
C ARG A 237 30.94 -7.67 -8.48
N THR A 238 30.80 -7.27 -7.22
CA THR A 238 29.98 -6.12 -6.82
C THR A 238 30.82 -4.95 -6.33
N PHE A 239 30.38 -3.73 -6.63
CA PHE A 239 31.00 -2.48 -6.22
C PHE A 239 29.94 -1.48 -5.82
N LEU A 240 30.07 -0.87 -4.65
CA LEU A 240 29.13 0.15 -4.19
C LEU A 240 29.69 1.57 -4.38
N LEU A 241 29.25 2.22 -5.45
CA LEU A 241 29.67 3.56 -5.85
C LEU A 241 28.94 4.63 -5.05
N TYR A 242 29.55 5.80 -4.96
CA TYR A 242 28.94 6.99 -4.34
C TYR A 242 27.78 7.54 -5.18
N PRO A 243 26.70 8.04 -4.54
CA PRO A 243 26.42 7.99 -3.10
C PRO A 243 25.99 6.60 -2.62
N ALA A 244 25.12 5.91 -3.36
CA ALA A 244 24.71 4.53 -3.09
C ALA A 244 24.21 3.86 -4.38
N LYS A 245 25.14 3.56 -5.30
CA LYS A 245 24.85 2.90 -6.58
C LYS A 245 25.58 1.58 -6.66
N LEU A 246 24.84 0.48 -6.73
CA LEU A 246 25.42 -0.85 -6.81
C LEU A 246 25.77 -1.18 -8.27
N LYS A 247 27.06 -1.34 -8.54
CA LYS A 247 27.58 -1.87 -9.81
C LYS A 247 27.82 -3.36 -9.65
N VAL A 248 27.28 -4.16 -10.56
CA VAL A 248 27.40 -5.63 -10.59
C VAL A 248 28.05 -6.02 -11.91
N MET A 249 29.08 -6.87 -11.86
CA MET A 249 29.81 -7.32 -13.05
C MET A 249 29.89 -8.84 -13.13
N GLN A 250 29.63 -9.38 -14.31
CA GLN A 250 29.83 -10.79 -14.67
C GLN A 250 30.18 -10.87 -16.17
N GLY A 251 31.20 -11.66 -16.52
CA GLY A 251 31.57 -11.90 -17.92
C GLY A 251 31.93 -10.63 -18.72
N GLY A 252 32.40 -9.56 -18.07
CA GLY A 252 32.72 -8.28 -18.72
C GLY A 252 31.55 -7.31 -18.86
N VAL A 253 30.31 -7.73 -18.61
CA VAL A 253 29.13 -6.86 -18.61
C VAL A 253 28.94 -6.20 -17.24
N SER A 254 28.57 -4.92 -17.23
CA SER A 254 28.30 -4.15 -16.00
C SER A 254 26.84 -3.70 -15.94
N HIS A 255 26.18 -3.97 -14.82
CA HIS A 255 24.84 -3.47 -14.49
C HIS A 255 24.89 -2.51 -13.31
N PHE A 256 24.00 -1.51 -13.29
CA PHE A 256 23.94 -0.50 -12.24
C PHE A 256 22.54 -0.47 -11.61
N PHE A 257 22.47 -0.42 -10.29
CA PHE A 257 21.23 -0.37 -9.53
C PHE A 257 21.26 0.84 -8.58
N ASN A 258 20.20 1.65 -8.63
CA ASN A 258 20.08 2.85 -7.80
C ASN A 258 19.24 2.60 -6.55
N THR A 259 18.41 1.55 -6.54
CA THR A 259 17.66 1.15 -5.36
C THR A 259 17.95 -0.30 -4.93
N PRO A 260 17.95 -0.58 -3.61
CA PRO A 260 18.01 -1.93 -3.09
C PRO A 260 16.78 -2.78 -3.46
N ARG A 261 15.68 -2.21 -3.97
CA ARG A 261 14.53 -3.03 -4.39
C ARG A 261 14.66 -3.53 -5.83
N GLU A 262 15.34 -2.79 -6.70
CA GLU A 262 15.58 -3.18 -8.10
C GLU A 262 16.37 -4.49 -8.22
N HIS A 263 17.41 -4.71 -7.40
CA HIS A 263 18.21 -5.93 -7.51
C HIS A 263 17.44 -7.19 -7.11
N ARG A 264 16.59 -7.14 -6.05
CA ARG A 264 15.73 -8.28 -5.68
C ARG A 264 14.82 -8.63 -6.84
N ARG A 265 14.19 -7.66 -7.47
CA ARG A 265 13.21 -7.91 -8.55
C ARG A 265 13.85 -8.54 -9.79
N ILE A 266 15.02 -8.09 -10.22
CA ILE A 266 15.73 -8.67 -11.37
C ILE A 266 16.31 -10.05 -11.02
N LEU A 267 16.82 -10.23 -9.80
CA LEU A 267 17.33 -11.54 -9.37
C LEU A 267 16.20 -12.55 -9.20
N TRP A 268 15.05 -12.17 -8.65
CA TRP A 268 13.85 -13.02 -8.59
C TRP A 268 13.28 -13.29 -9.97
N ALA A 269 13.24 -12.31 -10.87
CA ALA A 269 12.85 -12.49 -12.26
C ALA A 269 13.78 -13.52 -12.94
N GLY A 270 15.09 -13.29 -12.93
CA GLY A 270 16.09 -14.19 -13.52
C GLY A 270 16.13 -15.58 -12.88
N LEU A 271 15.99 -15.69 -11.56
CA LEU A 271 15.95 -16.97 -10.85
C LEU A 271 14.64 -17.72 -11.13
N THR A 272 13.53 -17.02 -11.36
CA THR A 272 12.24 -17.64 -11.76
C THR A 272 12.31 -18.14 -13.20
N ALA A 273 12.90 -17.36 -14.12
CA ALA A 273 13.18 -17.82 -15.47
C ALA A 273 14.14 -19.02 -15.48
N ALA A 274 15.26 -18.94 -14.78
CA ALA A 274 16.25 -20.02 -14.72
C ALA A 274 15.72 -21.27 -13.99
N LYS A 275 14.95 -21.11 -12.90
CA LYS A 275 14.27 -22.24 -12.24
C LYS A 275 13.23 -22.86 -13.14
N LYS A 276 12.47 -22.09 -13.92
CA LYS A 276 11.55 -22.65 -14.93
C LYS A 276 12.32 -23.38 -16.05
N MET A 277 13.42 -22.83 -16.55
CA MET A 277 14.28 -23.48 -17.56
C MET A 277 14.89 -24.79 -17.05
N LEU A 278 15.26 -24.86 -15.77
CA LEU A 278 15.78 -26.08 -15.13
C LEU A 278 14.67 -27.08 -14.78
N ALA A 279 13.53 -26.61 -14.26
CA ALA A 279 12.38 -27.46 -13.94
C ALA A 279 11.76 -28.09 -15.19
N LEU A 280 11.84 -27.40 -16.34
CA LEU A 280 11.43 -27.92 -17.64
C LEU A 280 12.53 -28.77 -18.33
N ARG A 281 13.64 -29.09 -17.63
CA ARG A 281 14.81 -29.82 -18.16
C ARG A 281 15.16 -29.37 -19.57
N TRP A 282 15.80 -28.22 -19.74
CA TRP A 282 16.21 -27.66 -21.05
C TRP A 282 16.52 -28.74 -22.10
N GLN A 283 15.51 -29.03 -22.90
CA GLN A 283 15.52 -30.02 -23.96
C GLN A 283 15.66 -29.21 -25.25
N PRO A 284 16.63 -29.52 -26.13
CA PRO A 284 16.83 -28.78 -27.37
C PRO A 284 15.51 -28.62 -28.15
N PRO A 285 15.30 -27.53 -28.92
CA PRO A 285 14.02 -27.25 -29.58
C PRO A 285 13.46 -28.40 -30.43
N HIS A 286 14.33 -29.30 -30.91
CA HIS A 286 13.97 -30.48 -31.69
C HIS A 286 13.48 -31.69 -30.86
N SER A 287 13.53 -31.62 -29.53
CA SER A 287 13.11 -32.70 -28.61
C SER A 287 11.80 -32.42 -27.85
N LEU A 288 11.27 -31.20 -27.97
CA LEU A 288 9.99 -30.81 -27.39
C LEU A 288 8.91 -30.79 -28.46
N ALA A 289 7.70 -31.25 -28.12
CA ALA A 289 6.54 -31.04 -28.96
C ALA A 289 6.33 -29.53 -29.17
N TRP A 290 6.05 -29.11 -30.40
CA TRP A 290 5.94 -27.69 -30.79
C TRP A 290 5.07 -26.85 -29.83
N GLN A 291 3.96 -27.41 -29.35
CA GLN A 291 3.07 -26.76 -28.40
C GLN A 291 3.71 -26.49 -27.04
N GLN A 292 4.51 -27.41 -26.52
CA GLN A 292 5.21 -27.24 -25.25
C GLN A 292 6.31 -26.19 -25.37
N TRP A 293 7.10 -26.25 -26.46
CA TRP A 293 8.11 -25.25 -26.75
C TRP A 293 7.50 -23.85 -26.90
N ALA A 294 6.41 -23.73 -27.66
CA ALA A 294 5.76 -22.44 -27.92
C ALA A 294 5.10 -21.85 -26.66
N ASN A 295 4.52 -22.68 -25.78
CA ASN A 295 4.01 -22.24 -24.48
C ASN A 295 5.12 -21.73 -23.56
N SER A 296 6.25 -22.44 -23.46
CA SER A 296 7.39 -21.99 -22.68
C SER A 296 7.99 -20.69 -23.24
N PHE A 297 8.05 -20.55 -24.57
CA PHE A 297 8.49 -19.33 -25.22
C PHE A 297 7.55 -18.15 -24.93
N LEU A 298 6.24 -18.38 -24.96
CA LEU A 298 5.22 -17.38 -24.63
C LEU A 298 5.42 -16.81 -23.21
N GLU A 299 5.66 -17.69 -22.24
CA GLU A 299 5.90 -17.28 -20.85
C GLU A 299 7.16 -16.44 -20.69
N ILE A 300 8.24 -16.76 -21.43
CA ILE A 300 9.47 -15.98 -21.43
C ILE A 300 9.21 -14.59 -22.04
N VAL A 301 8.50 -14.51 -23.16
CA VAL A 301 8.15 -13.24 -23.82
C VAL A 301 7.27 -12.36 -22.91
N LEU A 302 6.28 -12.95 -22.23
CA LEU A 302 5.45 -12.26 -21.23
C LEU A 302 6.26 -11.69 -20.07
N MET A 303 7.26 -12.46 -19.62
CA MET A 303 8.13 -12.06 -18.53
C MET A 303 9.04 -10.91 -18.94
N GLU A 304 9.70 -11.00 -20.09
CA GLU A 304 10.55 -9.92 -20.63
C GLU A 304 9.75 -8.65 -20.96
N TRP A 305 8.52 -8.80 -21.47
CA TRP A 305 7.60 -7.68 -21.67
C TRP A 305 7.24 -6.97 -20.36
N SER A 306 6.94 -7.76 -19.31
CA SER A 306 6.63 -7.23 -17.99
C SER A 306 7.82 -6.51 -17.36
N VAL A 307 9.04 -7.06 -17.54
CA VAL A 307 10.29 -6.43 -17.10
C VAL A 307 10.52 -5.12 -17.87
N ALA A 308 10.37 -5.10 -19.19
CA ALA A 308 10.51 -3.90 -20.01
C ALA A 308 9.52 -2.79 -19.59
N ARG A 309 8.27 -3.14 -19.29
CA ARG A 309 7.24 -2.20 -18.80
C ARG A 309 7.62 -1.60 -17.43
N MET A 310 8.13 -2.42 -16.53
CA MET A 310 8.53 -2.00 -15.18
C MET A 310 9.78 -1.10 -15.16
N HIS A 311 10.64 -1.20 -16.17
CA HIS A 311 11.84 -0.38 -16.31
C HIS A 311 11.63 0.87 -17.18
N GLY A 312 10.39 1.19 -17.57
CA GLY A 312 10.08 2.38 -18.36
C GLY A 312 10.71 2.33 -19.75
N ALA A 313 10.82 1.14 -20.35
CA ALA A 313 11.31 1.00 -21.72
C ALA A 313 10.48 1.85 -22.69
N ASN A 314 11.10 2.30 -23.78
CA ASN A 314 10.44 3.17 -24.75
C ASN A 314 9.17 2.50 -25.33
N HIS A 315 8.22 3.32 -25.79
CA HIS A 315 6.94 2.83 -26.28
C HIS A 315 7.07 1.87 -27.47
N LYS A 316 8.05 2.06 -28.36
CA LYS A 316 8.32 1.16 -29.50
C LYS A 316 8.79 -0.23 -29.05
N THR A 317 9.62 -0.30 -28.02
CA THR A 317 10.11 -1.56 -27.44
C THR A 317 8.96 -2.31 -26.77
N LEU A 318 8.06 -1.61 -26.07
CA LEU A 318 6.87 -2.22 -25.47
C LEU A 318 5.89 -2.77 -26.51
N GLN A 319 5.66 -2.02 -27.59
CA GLN A 319 4.84 -2.47 -28.73
C GLN A 319 5.48 -3.67 -29.44
N GLY A 320 6.80 -3.71 -29.60
CA GLY A 320 7.52 -4.84 -30.19
C GLY A 320 7.33 -6.13 -29.38
N TRP A 321 7.44 -6.05 -28.06
CA TRP A 321 7.19 -7.19 -27.17
C TRP A 321 5.73 -7.64 -27.14
N GLU A 322 4.79 -6.69 -27.16
CA GLU A 322 3.36 -6.97 -27.25
C GLU A 322 3.01 -7.68 -28.57
N ALA A 323 3.57 -7.22 -29.69
CA ALA A 323 3.41 -7.85 -31.00
C ALA A 323 4.00 -9.27 -31.03
N ALA A 324 5.19 -9.47 -30.45
CA ALA A 324 5.81 -10.79 -30.34
C ALA A 324 4.96 -11.75 -29.50
N HIS A 325 4.45 -11.29 -28.36
CA HIS A 325 3.54 -12.07 -27.52
C HIS A 325 2.26 -12.47 -28.28
N LYS A 326 1.64 -11.52 -28.98
CA LYS A 326 0.41 -11.76 -29.75
C LYS A 326 0.63 -12.77 -30.88
N LEU A 327 1.72 -12.62 -31.64
CA LEU A 327 2.06 -13.51 -32.75
C LEU A 327 2.31 -14.95 -32.30
N VAL A 328 3.02 -15.14 -31.19
CA VAL A 328 3.27 -16.48 -30.64
C VAL A 328 1.97 -17.07 -30.10
N LYS A 329 1.16 -16.28 -29.38
CA LYS A 329 -0.13 -16.71 -28.84
C LYS A 329 -1.09 -17.18 -29.93
N GLU A 330 -1.19 -16.42 -31.02
CA GLU A 330 -2.01 -16.78 -32.18
C GLU A 330 -1.55 -18.09 -32.81
N ARG A 331 -0.23 -18.30 -32.98
CA ARG A 331 0.31 -19.56 -33.52
C ARG A 331 0.08 -20.77 -32.62
N VAL A 332 0.11 -20.59 -31.30
CA VAL A 332 -0.22 -21.65 -30.33
C VAL A 332 -1.71 -22.01 -30.41
N GLN A 333 -2.59 -21.03 -30.58
CA GLN A 333 -4.04 -21.24 -30.65
C GLN A 333 -4.48 -21.86 -31.99
N HIS A 334 -3.84 -21.49 -33.11
CA HIS A 334 -4.17 -22.01 -34.44
C HIS A 334 -3.51 -23.37 -34.76
N GLY A 335 -2.46 -23.78 -34.05
CA GLY A 335 -1.87 -25.14 -34.15
C GLY A 335 -2.72 -26.25 -33.52
N ARG A 336 -4.04 -26.03 -33.36
CA ARG A 336 -5.05 -26.99 -32.86
C ARG A 336 -5.99 -27.51 -33.94
N SER A 337 -5.83 -27.09 -35.20
CA SER A 337 -6.61 -27.58 -36.35
C SER A 337 -5.92 -28.71 -37.09
#